data_AF-A0A7J6REE6-F1
#
_entry.id   AF-A0A7J6REE6-F1
#
_cell.length_a   1.000
_cell.length_b   1.000
_cell.length_c   1.000
_cell.angle_alpha   90.00
_cell.angle_beta   90.00
_cell.angle_gamma   90.00
#
_symmetry.space_group_name_H-M   'P 1'
#
loop_
_entity.id
_entity.type
_entity.pdbx_description
1 polymer ?
#
loop_
_entity_poly.entity_id
_entity_poly.type
_entity_poly.pdbx_seq_one_letter_code
_entity_poly.pdbx_strand_id
1 'polypeptide(L)'
;CLLRPVLLDVQQRVPSVFMPTYPVQFAENYAAAQGFIREVGAGQEAYLMTASWLTAFEAKWKTNVYFSLRQREIAQQVRRELFTREENPLAILRSQIWKDAGALARLMPQLIPRCLHLTCDLLSAWQGHISSQTMSGSTDPGLALSFCKDLSTVSSELDPDAAGGLGSDIINIAGEEMADGVTQLLAVCIDRLKRQVSEVEACLIKSLVNAVVPKLEGVKQIPVLYRMTAKSAPTTHSAYVDNASSILTDFAQKYSKDYSDEVNKVLIRVGDECAERFAERCKAVLEKEESLSRFTHQTKGR
;
A
#
# COMPACT_ATOMS: atom_id res chain seq x y z
N CYS A 1 -40.81 9.40 -28.25
CA CYS A 1 -39.98 8.55 -27.38
C CYS A 1 -40.83 8.10 -26.18
N LEU A 2 -41.09 6.80 -26.02
CA LEU A 2 -41.93 6.25 -24.92
C LEU A 2 -41.28 6.37 -23.54
N LEU A 3 -39.98 6.64 -23.48
CA LEU A 3 -39.21 6.84 -22.25
C LEU A 3 -39.79 7.96 -21.37
N ARG A 4 -40.01 9.14 -21.93
CA ARG A 4 -40.42 10.33 -21.17
C ARG A 4 -41.71 10.11 -20.35
N PRO A 5 -42.83 9.63 -20.94
CA PRO A 5 -44.06 9.44 -20.17
C PRO A 5 -43.92 8.34 -19.10
N VAL A 6 -43.21 7.24 -19.38
CA VAL A 6 -43.00 6.15 -18.41
C VAL A 6 -42.18 6.64 -17.22
N LEU A 7 -41.07 7.33 -17.47
CA LEU A 7 -40.19 7.82 -16.42
C LEU A 7 -40.85 8.91 -15.56
N LEU A 8 -41.69 9.76 -16.16
CA LEU A 8 -42.50 10.74 -15.41
C LEU A 8 -43.53 10.05 -14.51
N ASP A 9 -44.19 9.00 -14.98
CA ASP A 9 -45.19 8.26 -14.18
C ASP A 9 -44.53 7.57 -12.98
N VAL A 10 -43.36 6.94 -13.17
CA VAL A 10 -42.55 6.36 -12.07
C VAL A 10 -42.18 7.45 -11.04
N GLN A 11 -41.76 8.62 -11.51
CA GLN A 11 -41.42 9.74 -10.62
C GLN A 11 -42.58 10.22 -9.76
N GLN A 12 -43.80 10.17 -10.28
CA GLN A 12 -44.99 10.65 -9.58
C GLN A 12 -45.58 9.59 -8.65
N ARG A 13 -45.65 8.34 -9.11
CA ARG A 13 -46.31 7.26 -8.38
C ARG A 13 -45.43 6.60 -7.33
N VAL A 14 -44.11 6.56 -7.56
CA VAL A 14 -43.19 5.80 -6.70
C VAL A 14 -41.93 6.63 -6.34
N PRO A 15 -42.06 7.82 -5.72
CA PRO A 15 -40.91 8.68 -5.43
C PRO A 15 -39.90 8.07 -4.45
N SER A 16 -40.30 7.04 -3.69
CA SER A 16 -39.41 6.34 -2.75
C SER A 16 -38.28 5.56 -3.44
N VAL A 17 -38.42 5.17 -4.71
CA VAL A 17 -37.38 4.41 -5.43
C VAL A 17 -36.07 5.19 -5.58
N PHE A 18 -36.14 6.52 -5.54
CA PHE A 18 -34.98 7.41 -5.63
C PHE A 18 -34.27 7.64 -4.29
N MET A 19 -34.78 7.07 -3.19
CA MET A 19 -34.24 7.25 -1.85
C MET A 19 -33.36 6.05 -1.45
N PRO A 20 -32.15 6.27 -0.91
CA PRO A 20 -31.23 5.20 -0.56
C PRO A 20 -31.54 4.57 0.81
N THR A 21 -32.81 4.61 1.24
CA THR A 21 -33.26 4.10 2.53
C THR A 21 -33.00 2.60 2.67
N TYR A 22 -33.12 1.87 1.57
CA TYR A 22 -32.80 0.45 1.46
C TYR A 22 -31.70 0.28 0.40
N PRO A 23 -30.43 0.15 0.80
CA PRO A 23 -29.31 0.25 -0.14
C PRO A 23 -29.32 -0.79 -1.27
N VAL A 24 -29.73 -2.03 -0.98
CA VAL A 24 -29.81 -3.10 -1.99
C VAL A 24 -30.90 -2.76 -3.01
N GLN A 25 -32.11 -2.50 -2.53
CA GLN A 25 -33.25 -2.14 -3.38
C GLN A 25 -32.99 -0.88 -4.22
N PHE A 26 -32.32 0.12 -3.65
CA PHE A 26 -31.96 1.34 -4.38
C PHE A 26 -31.06 1.03 -5.59
N ALA A 27 -30.03 0.18 -5.40
CA ALA A 27 -29.12 -0.19 -6.47
C ALA A 27 -29.81 -1.02 -7.57
N GLU A 28 -30.68 -1.96 -7.18
CA GLU A 28 -31.49 -2.75 -8.12
C GLU A 28 -32.43 -1.86 -8.94
N ASN A 29 -33.15 -0.95 -8.27
CA ASN A 29 -34.05 -0.02 -8.94
C ASN A 29 -33.31 0.93 -9.90
N TYR A 30 -32.14 1.43 -9.47
CA TYR A 30 -31.29 2.26 -10.32
C TYR A 30 -30.85 1.49 -11.57
N ALA A 31 -30.34 0.26 -11.40
CA ALA A 31 -29.88 -0.57 -12.50
C ALA A 31 -31.01 -0.93 -13.47
N ALA A 32 -32.20 -1.27 -12.95
CA ALA A 32 -33.38 -1.55 -13.78
C ALA A 32 -33.78 -0.30 -14.59
N ALA A 33 -33.77 0.88 -13.99
CA ALA A 33 -34.07 2.13 -14.68
C ALA A 33 -33.04 2.45 -15.78
N GLN A 34 -31.74 2.27 -15.49
CA GLN A 34 -30.68 2.47 -16.48
C GLN A 34 -30.72 1.45 -17.61
N GLY A 35 -31.03 0.18 -17.30
CA GLY A 35 -31.25 -0.87 -18.29
C GLY A 35 -32.40 -0.51 -19.23
N PHE A 36 -33.54 -0.11 -18.68
CA PHE A 36 -34.70 0.34 -19.44
C PHE A 36 -34.38 1.55 -20.34
N ILE A 37 -33.64 2.55 -19.83
CA ILE A 37 -33.21 3.71 -20.60
C ILE A 37 -32.35 3.30 -21.79
N ARG A 38 -31.40 2.39 -21.58
CA ARG A 38 -30.50 1.90 -22.63
C ARG A 38 -31.22 1.10 -23.69
N GLU A 39 -32.10 0.18 -23.30
CA GLU A 39 -32.82 -0.69 -24.22
C GLU A 39 -33.83 0.09 -25.07
N VAL A 40 -34.65 0.93 -24.45
CA VAL A 40 -35.68 1.70 -25.15
C VAL A 40 -35.10 2.93 -25.87
N GLY A 41 -33.95 3.41 -25.40
CA GLY A 41 -33.23 4.55 -25.95
C GLY A 41 -32.23 4.20 -27.05
N ALA A 42 -32.03 2.91 -27.34
CA ALA A 42 -31.09 2.45 -28.34
C ALA A 42 -31.35 3.11 -29.72
N GLY A 43 -30.30 3.66 -30.33
CA GLY A 43 -30.36 4.43 -31.57
C GLY A 43 -30.82 5.88 -31.41
N GLN A 44 -31.07 6.36 -30.18
CA GLN A 44 -31.42 7.76 -29.87
C GLN A 44 -30.43 8.42 -28.89
N GLU A 45 -29.22 7.88 -28.74
CA GLU A 45 -28.23 8.26 -27.73
C GLU A 45 -27.89 9.76 -27.81
N ALA A 46 -27.61 10.28 -29.01
CA ALA A 46 -27.28 11.69 -29.21
C ALA A 46 -28.42 12.64 -28.79
N TYR A 47 -29.68 12.22 -28.98
CA TYR A 47 -30.84 12.98 -28.50
C TYR A 47 -30.97 12.90 -26.97
N LEU A 48 -30.82 11.70 -26.40
CA LEU A 48 -30.95 11.48 -24.96
C LEU A 48 -29.88 12.24 -24.16
N MET A 49 -28.65 12.34 -24.68
CA MET A 49 -27.57 13.14 -24.05
C MET A 49 -27.91 14.63 -23.92
N THR A 50 -28.79 15.17 -24.76
CA THR A 50 -29.20 16.59 -24.74
C THR A 50 -30.57 16.80 -24.09
N ALA A 51 -31.25 15.73 -23.67
CA ALA A 51 -32.60 15.77 -23.17
C ALA A 51 -32.66 16.24 -21.70
N SER A 52 -33.01 17.50 -21.47
CA SER A 52 -33.09 18.10 -20.12
C SER A 52 -34.02 17.35 -19.16
N TRP A 53 -35.08 16.70 -19.66
CA TRP A 53 -36.00 15.90 -18.83
C TRP A 53 -35.34 14.61 -18.33
N LEU A 54 -34.40 14.03 -19.08
CA LEU A 54 -33.65 12.85 -18.68
C LEU A 54 -32.62 13.25 -17.63
N THR A 55 -31.91 14.35 -17.83
CA THR A 55 -31.02 14.93 -16.80
C THR A 55 -31.76 15.23 -15.50
N ALA A 56 -32.97 15.80 -15.57
CA ALA A 56 -33.80 16.03 -14.40
C ALA A 56 -34.27 14.73 -13.72
N PHE A 57 -34.45 13.66 -14.49
CA PHE A 57 -34.75 12.34 -13.96
C PHE A 57 -33.55 11.72 -13.25
N GLU A 58 -32.37 11.77 -13.87
CA GLU A 58 -31.12 11.31 -13.30
C GLU A 58 -30.78 12.03 -11.98
N ALA A 59 -31.01 13.34 -11.93
CA ALA A 59 -30.76 14.16 -10.74
C ALA A 59 -31.61 13.77 -9.51
N LYS A 60 -32.73 13.04 -9.70
CA LYS A 60 -33.54 12.56 -8.57
C LYS A 60 -32.85 11.43 -7.80
N TRP A 61 -32.01 10.64 -8.47
CA TRP A 61 -31.30 9.55 -7.82
C TRP A 61 -30.27 10.11 -6.85
N LYS A 62 -30.43 9.81 -5.57
CA LYS A 62 -29.49 10.24 -4.52
C LYS A 62 -28.23 9.36 -4.50
N THR A 63 -27.60 9.15 -5.65
CA THR A 63 -26.41 8.32 -5.85
C THR A 63 -25.24 8.76 -4.98
N ASN A 64 -25.05 10.07 -4.77
CA ASN A 64 -24.04 10.60 -3.87
C ASN A 64 -24.26 10.18 -2.41
N VAL A 65 -25.50 10.29 -1.91
CA VAL A 65 -25.83 9.92 -0.53
C VAL A 65 -25.72 8.42 -0.35
N TYR A 66 -26.28 7.65 -1.29
CA TYR A 66 -26.15 6.19 -1.34
C TYR A 66 -24.69 5.76 -1.21
N PHE A 67 -23.85 6.36 -2.04
CA PHE A 67 -22.46 5.98 -2.13
C PHE A 67 -21.66 6.35 -0.87
N SER A 68 -21.86 7.54 -0.31
CA SER A 68 -21.22 7.93 0.95
C SER A 68 -21.59 6.99 2.10
N LEU A 69 -22.84 6.51 2.16
CA LEU A 69 -23.27 5.51 3.13
C LEU A 69 -22.54 4.18 2.92
N ARG A 70 -22.54 3.66 1.69
CA ARG A 70 -21.88 2.39 1.35
C ARG A 70 -20.38 2.43 1.57
N GLN A 71 -19.70 3.51 1.19
CA GLN A 71 -18.29 3.68 1.47
C GLN A 71 -18.00 3.65 2.95
N ARG A 72 -18.80 4.35 3.77
CA ARG A 72 -18.63 4.36 5.22
C ARG A 72 -18.81 2.98 5.81
N GLU A 73 -19.84 2.23 5.39
CA GLU A 73 -20.09 0.86 5.83
C GLU A 73 -18.92 -0.07 5.47
N ILE A 74 -18.49 -0.07 4.21
CA ILE A 74 -17.35 -0.87 3.73
C ILE A 74 -16.09 -0.47 4.50
N ALA A 75 -15.79 0.82 4.60
CA ALA A 75 -14.61 1.31 5.33
C ALA A 75 -14.62 0.88 6.80
N GLN A 76 -15.77 0.92 7.48
CA GLN A 76 -15.90 0.48 8.87
C GLN A 76 -15.75 -1.03 9.02
N GLN A 77 -16.28 -1.82 8.10
CA GLN A 77 -16.14 -3.26 8.11
C GLN A 77 -14.69 -3.67 7.83
N VAL A 78 -14.12 -3.16 6.74
CA VAL A 78 -12.74 -3.41 6.33
C VAL A 78 -11.77 -2.99 7.43
N ARG A 79 -11.93 -1.81 8.05
CA ARG A 79 -11.11 -1.42 9.21
C ARG A 79 -11.26 -2.40 10.38
N ARG A 80 -12.48 -2.80 10.74
CA ARG A 80 -12.69 -3.76 11.83
C ARG A 80 -11.98 -5.08 11.55
N GLU A 81 -12.05 -5.60 10.34
CA GLU A 81 -11.43 -6.88 9.98
C GLU A 81 -9.91 -6.77 9.83
N LEU A 82 -9.41 -5.73 9.17
CA LEU A 82 -7.97 -5.50 9.03
C LEU A 82 -7.28 -5.29 10.39
N PHE A 83 -7.89 -4.59 11.34
CA PHE A 83 -7.27 -4.36 12.66
C PHE A 83 -7.46 -5.52 13.66
N THR A 84 -8.14 -6.60 13.28
CA THR A 84 -8.43 -7.73 14.19
C THR A 84 -7.88 -9.08 13.74
N ARG A 85 -7.33 -9.20 12.52
CA ARG A 85 -6.90 -10.49 11.96
C ARG A 85 -5.40 -10.61 11.70
N GLU A 86 -4.92 -11.85 11.79
CA GLU A 86 -3.62 -12.34 11.29
C GLU A 86 -3.63 -12.65 9.77
N GLU A 87 -4.76 -12.45 9.08
CA GLU A 87 -4.95 -12.81 7.67
C GLU A 87 -4.55 -11.69 6.70
N ASN A 88 -4.20 -12.10 5.48
CA ASN A 88 -3.72 -11.24 4.40
C ASN A 88 -4.74 -10.12 4.02
N PRO A 89 -4.38 -8.82 4.10
CA PRO A 89 -5.22 -7.70 3.68
C PRO A 89 -5.75 -7.80 2.24
N LEU A 90 -5.03 -8.46 1.31
CA LEU A 90 -5.51 -8.75 -0.05
C LEU A 90 -6.80 -9.56 -0.08
N ALA A 91 -6.94 -10.55 0.80
CA ALA A 91 -8.12 -11.39 0.83
C ALA A 91 -9.36 -10.56 1.17
N ILE A 92 -9.21 -9.57 2.05
CA ILE A 92 -10.27 -8.62 2.44
C ILE A 92 -10.53 -7.61 1.31
N LEU A 93 -9.48 -7.06 0.70
CA LEU A 93 -9.60 -6.17 -0.47
C LEU A 93 -10.37 -6.86 -1.62
N ARG A 94 -10.01 -8.09 -1.95
CA ARG A 94 -10.61 -8.88 -3.03
C ARG A 94 -12.03 -9.33 -2.69
N SER A 95 -12.26 -9.86 -1.48
CA SER A 95 -13.54 -10.46 -1.11
C SER A 95 -14.60 -9.48 -0.63
N GLN A 96 -14.21 -8.30 -0.11
CA GLN A 96 -15.17 -7.32 0.41
C GLN A 96 -15.26 -6.07 -0.45
N ILE A 97 -14.14 -5.48 -0.87
CA ILE A 97 -14.20 -4.26 -1.68
C ILE A 97 -14.67 -4.61 -3.08
N TRP A 98 -14.07 -5.59 -3.76
CA TRP A 98 -14.41 -5.84 -5.16
C TRP A 98 -15.52 -6.89 -5.39
N LYS A 99 -15.88 -7.69 -4.37
CA LYS A 99 -17.11 -8.51 -4.45
C LYS A 99 -18.36 -7.66 -4.28
N ASP A 100 -18.41 -6.82 -3.24
CA ASP A 100 -19.60 -6.01 -2.94
C ASP A 100 -19.59 -4.67 -3.68
N ALA A 101 -18.45 -3.97 -3.74
CA ALA A 101 -18.35 -2.73 -4.51
C ALA A 101 -18.13 -2.98 -6.02
N GLY A 102 -17.61 -4.14 -6.43
CA GLY A 102 -17.60 -4.54 -7.84
C GLY A 102 -18.99 -4.93 -8.36
N ALA A 103 -19.84 -5.53 -7.51
CA ALA A 103 -21.26 -5.69 -7.83
C ALA A 103 -21.94 -4.31 -8.00
N LEU A 104 -21.62 -3.33 -7.15
CA LEU A 104 -22.13 -1.96 -7.29
C LEU A 104 -21.55 -1.22 -8.51
N ALA A 105 -20.28 -1.44 -8.85
CA ALA A 105 -19.64 -0.86 -10.02
C ALA A 105 -20.23 -1.41 -11.33
N ARG A 106 -20.66 -2.69 -11.35
CA ARG A 106 -21.40 -3.26 -12.49
C ARG A 106 -22.78 -2.60 -12.68
N LEU A 107 -23.40 -2.16 -11.59
CA LEU A 107 -24.70 -1.46 -11.63
C LEU A 107 -24.52 0.04 -11.90
N MET A 108 -23.38 0.62 -11.51
CA MET A 108 -23.04 2.04 -11.60
C MET A 108 -21.53 2.24 -11.88
N PRO A 109 -21.09 2.17 -13.15
CA PRO A 109 -19.68 2.33 -13.53
C PRO A 109 -19.06 3.65 -13.06
N GLN A 110 -19.86 4.71 -12.94
CA GLN A 110 -19.44 6.01 -12.41
C GLN A 110 -18.91 5.98 -10.96
N LEU A 111 -19.10 4.86 -10.25
CA LEU A 111 -18.60 4.68 -8.89
C LEU A 111 -17.20 4.05 -8.82
N ILE A 112 -16.70 3.48 -9.91
CA ILE A 112 -15.37 2.86 -9.99
C ILE A 112 -14.29 3.78 -9.43
N PRO A 113 -14.22 5.07 -9.80
CA PRO A 113 -13.17 5.94 -9.30
C PRO A 113 -13.15 6.06 -7.78
N ARG A 114 -14.35 6.13 -7.20
CA ARG A 114 -14.48 6.31 -5.76
C ARG A 114 -14.22 5.02 -4.97
N CYS A 115 -14.47 3.85 -5.56
CA CYS A 115 -14.07 2.55 -5.00
C CYS A 115 -12.55 2.39 -4.98
N LEU A 116 -11.87 2.82 -6.05
CA LEU A 116 -10.41 2.84 -6.14
C LEU A 116 -9.80 3.76 -5.09
N HIS A 117 -10.32 4.98 -4.95
CA HIS A 117 -9.86 5.90 -3.91
C HIS A 117 -10.04 5.33 -2.49
N LEU A 118 -11.21 4.75 -2.19
CA LEU A 118 -11.47 4.12 -0.89
C LEU A 118 -10.46 3.01 -0.60
N THR A 119 -10.13 2.19 -1.60
CA THR A 119 -9.13 1.12 -1.50
C THR A 119 -7.77 1.69 -1.07
N CYS A 120 -7.28 2.71 -1.79
CA CYS A 120 -6.00 3.33 -1.46
C CYS A 120 -6.00 4.03 -0.10
N ASP A 121 -7.12 4.63 0.31
CA ASP A 121 -7.22 5.32 1.60
C ASP A 121 -7.22 4.35 2.78
N LEU A 122 -7.90 3.20 2.64
CA LEU A 122 -7.86 2.14 3.64
C LEU A 122 -6.46 1.56 3.78
N LEU A 123 -5.77 1.33 2.65
CA LEU A 123 -4.39 0.84 2.66
C LEU A 123 -3.41 1.86 3.22
N SER A 124 -3.60 3.15 2.95
CA SER A 124 -2.82 4.23 3.58
C SER A 124 -2.98 4.24 5.10
N ALA A 125 -4.20 4.06 5.61
CA ALA A 125 -4.42 4.03 7.05
C ALA A 125 -3.68 2.83 7.70
N TRP A 126 -3.64 1.70 7.00
CA TRP A 126 -2.96 0.49 7.47
C TRP A 126 -1.44 0.60 7.39
N GLN A 127 -0.92 1.18 6.31
CA GLN A 127 0.49 1.51 6.17
C GLN A 127 0.98 2.39 7.34
N GLY A 128 0.24 3.46 7.67
CA GLY A 128 0.59 4.32 8.80
C GLY A 128 0.63 3.56 10.13
N HIS A 129 -0.29 2.63 10.35
CA HIS A 129 -0.32 1.77 11.53
C HIS A 129 0.93 0.86 11.59
N ILE A 130 1.27 0.15 10.51
CA ILE A 130 2.45 -0.73 10.45
C ILE A 130 3.74 0.07 10.62
N SER A 131 3.91 1.18 9.89
CA SER A 131 5.10 2.04 10.01
C SER A 131 5.32 2.53 11.44
N SER A 132 4.26 2.97 12.14
CA SER A 132 4.35 3.43 13.53
C SER A 132 4.80 2.32 14.50
N GLN A 133 4.33 1.10 14.24
CA GLN A 133 4.59 -0.08 15.04
C GLN A 133 6.01 -0.64 14.82
N THR A 134 6.45 -0.72 13.56
CA THR A 134 7.82 -1.10 13.19
C THR A 134 8.85 -0.16 13.81
N MET A 135 8.56 1.15 13.85
CA MET A 135 9.45 2.15 14.45
C MET A 135 9.49 2.13 15.98
N SER A 136 8.42 1.70 16.64
CA SER A 136 8.40 1.55 18.10
C SER A 136 8.99 0.22 18.58
N GLY A 137 9.37 -0.68 17.66
CA GLY A 137 9.87 -2.02 17.99
C GLY A 137 8.81 -2.93 18.61
N SER A 138 7.53 -2.56 18.50
CA SER A 138 6.40 -3.26 19.13
C SER A 138 5.80 -4.37 18.27
N THR A 139 6.30 -4.57 17.05
CA THR A 139 5.69 -5.46 16.06
C THR A 139 6.70 -6.40 15.43
N ASP A 140 6.22 -7.60 15.11
CA ASP A 140 6.96 -8.62 14.39
C ASP A 140 7.30 -8.14 12.97
N PRO A 141 8.58 -8.14 12.56
CA PRO A 141 8.97 -7.80 11.20
C PRO A 141 8.25 -8.59 10.10
N GLY A 142 7.73 -9.78 10.41
CA GLY A 142 6.90 -10.57 9.51
C GLY A 142 5.64 -9.84 9.03
N LEU A 143 5.03 -8.97 9.86
CA LEU A 143 3.86 -8.18 9.47
C LEU A 143 4.21 -7.10 8.44
N ALA A 144 5.38 -6.47 8.57
CA ALA A 144 5.85 -5.50 7.60
C ALA A 144 6.18 -6.18 6.26
N LEU A 145 6.83 -7.34 6.30
CA LEU A 145 7.15 -8.14 5.12
C LEU A 145 5.88 -8.64 4.42
N SER A 146 4.91 -9.18 5.18
CA SER A 146 3.65 -9.64 4.61
C SER A 146 2.91 -8.49 3.93
N PHE A 147 2.84 -7.32 4.58
CA PHE A 147 2.21 -6.15 3.98
C PHE A 147 2.89 -5.67 2.70
N CYS A 148 4.22 -5.64 2.66
CA CYS A 148 4.97 -5.29 1.45
C CYS A 148 4.71 -6.26 0.29
N LYS A 149 4.69 -7.58 0.57
CA LYS A 149 4.35 -8.63 -0.39
C LYS A 149 2.91 -8.48 -0.90
N ASP A 150 1.99 -8.23 0.02
CA ASP A 150 0.57 -8.11 -0.28
C ASP A 150 0.29 -6.91 -1.15
N LEU A 151 0.80 -5.73 -0.79
CA LEU A 151 0.66 -4.53 -1.61
C LEU A 151 1.31 -4.67 -3.00
N SER A 152 2.45 -5.37 -3.09
CA SER A 152 3.09 -5.63 -4.39
C SER A 152 2.22 -6.51 -5.28
N THR A 153 1.54 -7.49 -4.68
CA THR A 153 0.56 -8.33 -5.37
C THR A 153 -0.69 -7.54 -5.77
N VAL A 154 -1.24 -6.68 -4.88
CA VAL A 154 -2.37 -5.76 -5.24
C VAL A 154 -1.98 -4.91 -6.45
N SER A 155 -0.78 -4.32 -6.40
CA SER A 155 -0.28 -3.46 -7.47
C SER A 155 -0.17 -4.20 -8.79
N SER A 156 0.18 -5.49 -8.77
CA SER A 156 0.24 -6.32 -9.98
C SER A 156 -1.15 -6.73 -10.47
N GLU A 157 -2.11 -7.00 -9.57
CA GLU A 157 -3.48 -7.35 -9.96
C GLU A 157 -4.25 -6.16 -10.53
N LEU A 158 -3.98 -4.94 -10.05
CA LEU A 158 -4.59 -3.71 -10.56
C LEU A 158 -4.00 -3.21 -11.88
N ASP A 159 -2.88 -3.79 -12.31
CA ASP A 159 -2.24 -3.44 -13.58
C ASP A 159 -3.22 -3.72 -14.74
N PRO A 160 -3.58 -2.70 -15.53
CA PRO A 160 -4.52 -2.87 -16.64
C PRO A 160 -3.96 -3.78 -17.75
N ASP A 161 -2.63 -3.89 -17.88
CA ASP A 161 -1.97 -4.71 -18.89
C ASP A 161 -1.82 -6.17 -18.45
N ALA A 162 -2.09 -6.48 -17.18
CA ALA A 162 -2.07 -7.84 -16.66
C ALA A 162 -3.30 -8.62 -17.15
N ALA A 163 -3.07 -9.54 -18.10
CA ALA A 163 -4.13 -10.37 -18.67
C ALA A 163 -4.88 -11.18 -17.58
N GLY A 164 -6.20 -10.99 -17.49
CA GLY A 164 -7.04 -11.64 -16.49
C GLY A 164 -6.87 -11.09 -15.07
N GLY A 165 -6.21 -9.94 -14.92
CA GLY A 165 -6.06 -9.20 -13.68
C GLY A 165 -7.29 -8.34 -13.35
N LEU A 166 -7.41 -7.96 -12.09
CA LEU A 166 -8.48 -7.09 -11.58
C LEU A 166 -8.53 -5.74 -12.32
N GLY A 167 -7.40 -5.19 -12.74
CA GLY A 167 -7.33 -3.97 -13.55
C GLY A 167 -8.11 -4.10 -14.86
N SER A 168 -7.88 -5.20 -15.60
CA SER A 168 -8.60 -5.48 -16.85
C SER A 168 -10.10 -5.67 -16.64
N ASP A 169 -10.51 -6.36 -15.56
CA ASP A 169 -11.93 -6.52 -15.20
C ASP A 169 -12.58 -5.17 -14.86
N ILE A 170 -11.88 -4.29 -14.14
CA ILE A 170 -12.37 -2.96 -13.79
C ILE A 170 -12.57 -2.10 -15.04
N ILE A 171 -11.65 -2.14 -16.00
CA ILE A 171 -11.78 -1.44 -17.29
C ILE A 171 -12.97 -1.97 -18.08
N ASN A 172 -13.12 -3.30 -18.15
CA ASN A 172 -14.26 -3.92 -18.82
C ASN A 172 -15.61 -3.51 -18.18
N ILE A 173 -15.66 -3.41 -16.85
CA ILE A 173 -16.86 -2.93 -16.13
C ILE A 173 -17.10 -1.44 -16.37
N ALA A 174 -16.05 -0.64 -16.51
CA ALA A 174 -16.15 0.79 -16.78
C ALA A 174 -16.83 1.10 -18.13
N GLY A 175 -16.61 0.23 -19.12
CA GLY A 175 -17.06 0.44 -20.49
C GLY A 175 -16.20 1.45 -21.26
N GLU A 176 -16.38 1.49 -22.58
CA GLU A 176 -15.54 2.28 -23.49
C GLU A 176 -15.48 3.77 -23.13
N GLU A 177 -16.60 4.36 -22.69
CA GLU A 177 -16.70 5.79 -22.35
C GLU A 177 -15.81 6.20 -21.15
N MET A 178 -15.57 5.28 -20.21
CA MET A 178 -14.82 5.54 -18.99
C MET A 178 -13.43 4.87 -18.95
N ALA A 179 -13.11 4.05 -19.96
CA ALA A 179 -11.91 3.22 -19.98
C ALA A 179 -10.62 4.03 -19.79
N ASP A 180 -10.46 5.15 -20.51
CA ASP A 180 -9.27 6.00 -20.40
C ASP A 180 -9.12 6.62 -19.01
N GLY A 181 -10.22 7.16 -18.46
CA GLY A 181 -10.21 7.79 -17.14
C GLY A 181 -9.93 6.78 -16.02
N VAL A 182 -10.48 5.57 -16.14
CA VAL A 182 -10.25 4.48 -15.18
C VAL A 182 -8.83 3.93 -15.31
N THR A 183 -8.29 3.79 -16.51
CA THR A 183 -6.89 3.38 -16.74
C THR A 183 -5.91 4.37 -16.10
N GLN A 184 -6.11 5.67 -16.31
CA GLN A 184 -5.29 6.70 -15.66
C GLN A 184 -5.37 6.64 -14.14
N LEU A 185 -6.56 6.41 -13.60
CA LEU A 185 -6.74 6.29 -12.16
C LEU A 185 -6.09 5.03 -11.59
N LEU A 186 -6.18 3.89 -12.29
CA LEU A 186 -5.49 2.66 -11.90
C LEU A 186 -3.97 2.89 -11.82
N ALA A 187 -3.38 3.59 -12.79
CA ALA A 187 -1.96 3.97 -12.75
C ALA A 187 -1.62 4.81 -11.50
N VAL A 188 -2.43 5.83 -11.19
CA VAL A 188 -2.24 6.65 -9.96
C VAL A 188 -2.36 5.80 -8.70
N CYS A 189 -3.33 4.89 -8.64
CA CYS A 189 -3.50 3.97 -7.53
C CYS A 189 -2.29 3.05 -7.37
N ILE A 190 -1.81 2.45 -8.46
CA ILE A 190 -0.62 1.59 -8.49
C ILE A 190 0.61 2.33 -7.96
N ASP A 191 0.85 3.56 -8.44
CA ASP A 191 1.99 4.37 -7.98
C ASP A 191 1.90 4.69 -6.48
N ARG A 192 0.68 4.96 -5.98
CA ARG A 192 0.46 5.17 -4.55
C ARG A 192 0.75 3.91 -3.74
N LEU A 193 0.35 2.73 -4.21
CA LEU A 193 0.63 1.45 -3.55
C LEU A 193 2.14 1.15 -3.53
N LYS A 194 2.84 1.33 -4.65
CA LYS A 194 4.30 1.17 -4.74
C LYS A 194 5.04 2.09 -3.76
N ARG A 195 4.57 3.34 -3.61
CA ARG A 195 5.10 4.28 -2.62
C ARG A 195 4.90 3.77 -1.19
N GLN A 196 3.70 3.28 -0.86
CA GLN A 196 3.42 2.71 0.46
C GLN A 196 4.33 1.51 0.79
N VAL A 197 4.61 0.63 -0.17
CA VAL A 197 5.58 -0.48 -0.01
C VAL A 197 6.95 0.08 0.37
N SER A 198 7.44 1.06 -0.40
CA SER A 198 8.75 1.67 -0.16
C SER A 198 8.87 2.33 1.22
N GLU A 199 7.79 2.96 1.70
CA GLU A 199 7.76 3.61 3.02
C GLU A 199 7.83 2.59 4.17
N VAL A 200 7.11 1.46 4.06
CA VAL A 200 7.16 0.39 5.07
C VAL A 200 8.52 -0.32 5.05
N GLU A 201 9.05 -0.61 3.86
CA GLU A 201 10.40 -1.16 3.71
C GLU A 201 11.45 -0.24 4.35
N ALA A 202 11.39 1.07 4.11
CA ALA A 202 12.31 2.04 4.69
C ALA A 202 12.23 2.05 6.24
N CYS A 203 11.03 1.91 6.80
CA CYS A 203 10.87 1.74 8.25
C CYS A 203 11.53 0.45 8.73
N LEU A 204 11.30 -0.68 8.07
CA LEU A 204 11.90 -1.96 8.46
C LEU A 204 13.43 -1.91 8.38
N ILE A 205 13.98 -1.37 7.28
CA ILE A 205 15.42 -1.17 7.09
C ILE A 205 15.97 -0.32 8.24
N LYS A 206 15.39 0.84 8.50
CA LYS A 206 15.85 1.73 9.58
C LYS A 206 15.82 1.05 10.95
N SER A 207 14.80 0.23 11.23
CA SER A 207 14.70 -0.53 12.48
C SER A 207 15.85 -1.52 12.64
N LEU A 208 16.12 -2.33 11.60
CA LEU A 208 17.22 -3.29 11.59
C LEU A 208 18.58 -2.61 11.67
N VAL A 209 18.78 -1.53 10.92
CA VAL A 209 20.03 -0.77 10.95
C VAL A 209 20.27 -0.19 12.35
N ASN A 210 19.23 0.34 13.01
CA ASN A 210 19.33 0.82 14.39
C ASN A 210 19.67 -0.29 15.40
N ALA A 211 19.36 -1.55 15.11
CA ALA A 211 19.75 -2.69 15.94
C ALA A 211 21.21 -3.13 15.69
N VAL A 212 21.67 -3.10 14.44
CA VAL A 212 23.01 -3.56 14.01
C VAL A 212 24.10 -2.51 14.30
N VAL A 213 23.86 -1.25 13.92
CA VAL A 213 24.82 -0.16 13.98
C VAL A 213 25.45 0.04 15.37
N PRO A 214 24.71 -0.07 16.50
CA PRO A 214 25.32 0.01 17.83
C PRO A 214 26.28 -1.14 18.15
N LYS A 215 26.08 -2.34 17.60
CA LYS A 215 27.00 -3.48 17.82
C LYS A 215 28.35 -3.23 17.14
N LEU A 216 28.33 -2.53 16.00
CA LEU A 216 29.53 -2.14 15.26
C LEU A 216 30.40 -1.08 15.96
N GLU A 217 29.91 -0.44 17.04
CA GLU A 217 30.69 0.51 17.85
C GLU A 217 31.90 -0.13 18.55
N GLY A 218 31.96 -1.47 18.61
CA GLY A 218 33.12 -2.21 19.09
C GLY A 218 34.44 -1.85 18.40
N VAL A 219 34.39 -1.34 17.15
CA VAL A 219 35.56 -0.87 16.40
C VAL A 219 36.38 0.19 17.16
N LYS A 220 35.73 1.03 17.96
CA LYS A 220 36.40 2.07 18.76
C LYS A 220 37.34 1.51 19.83
N GLN A 221 37.14 0.25 20.24
CA GLN A 221 37.95 -0.40 21.27
C GLN A 221 39.21 -1.05 20.69
N ILE A 222 39.28 -1.25 19.37
CA ILE A 222 40.39 -1.94 18.71
C ILE A 222 41.74 -1.27 19.00
N PRO A 223 41.94 0.05 18.85
CA PRO A 223 43.27 0.64 19.07
C PRO A 223 43.77 0.46 20.51
N VAL A 224 42.88 0.60 21.50
CA VAL A 224 43.22 0.40 22.92
C VAL A 224 43.65 -1.05 23.16
N LEU A 225 42.89 -2.02 22.64
CA LEU A 225 43.22 -3.44 22.77
C LEU A 225 44.61 -3.75 22.20
N TYR A 226 44.93 -3.24 21.01
CA TYR A 226 46.23 -3.47 20.38
C TYR A 226 47.40 -2.77 21.10
N ARG A 227 47.19 -1.56 21.64
CA ARG A 227 48.19 -0.89 22.49
C ARG A 227 48.49 -1.68 23.76
N MET A 228 47.47 -2.30 24.36
CA MET A 228 47.61 -2.96 25.66
C MET A 228 48.10 -4.41 25.57
N THR A 229 47.93 -5.09 24.43
CA THR A 229 48.07 -6.57 24.40
C THR A 229 49.17 -7.13 23.51
N ALA A 230 50.02 -6.32 22.86
CA ALA A 230 51.10 -6.80 21.96
C ALA A 230 50.65 -7.93 21.00
N LYS A 231 49.36 -7.91 20.62
CA LYS A 231 48.75 -8.96 19.80
C LYS A 231 49.27 -8.88 18.37
N SER A 232 49.49 -10.05 17.77
CA SER A 232 49.75 -10.19 16.34
C SER A 232 48.55 -9.71 15.51
N ALA A 233 48.78 -9.44 14.23
CA ALA A 233 47.72 -9.09 13.29
C ALA A 233 46.57 -10.12 13.34
N PRO A 234 45.31 -9.69 13.35
CA PRO A 234 44.17 -10.60 13.44
C PRO A 234 44.00 -11.38 12.13
N THR A 235 43.69 -12.67 12.24
CA THR A 235 43.37 -13.57 11.11
C THR A 235 41.87 -13.83 10.96
N THR A 236 41.06 -13.35 11.90
CA THR A 236 39.60 -13.49 11.95
C THR A 236 38.95 -12.16 12.32
N HIS A 237 37.67 -12.00 11.99
CA HIS A 237 36.92 -10.82 12.38
C HIS A 237 36.71 -10.78 13.90
N SER A 238 36.46 -9.58 14.43
CA SER A 238 36.23 -9.36 15.86
C SER A 238 34.84 -9.84 16.29
N ALA A 239 34.68 -10.27 17.54
CA ALA A 239 33.41 -10.77 18.08
C ALA A 239 32.23 -9.79 17.97
N TYR A 240 32.48 -8.48 17.91
CA TYR A 240 31.41 -7.50 17.69
C TYR A 240 30.79 -7.62 16.28
N VAL A 241 31.54 -8.15 15.30
CA VAL A 241 31.05 -8.43 13.94
C VAL A 241 30.10 -9.61 13.96
N ASP A 242 30.40 -10.67 14.73
CA ASP A 242 29.47 -11.81 14.93
C ASP A 242 28.17 -11.36 15.61
N ASN A 243 28.27 -10.50 16.61
CA ASN A 243 27.11 -9.93 17.30
C ASN A 243 26.27 -9.02 16.38
N ALA A 244 26.87 -8.43 15.36
CA ALA A 244 26.17 -7.60 14.38
C ALA A 244 25.52 -8.47 13.29
N SER A 245 26.25 -9.47 12.78
CA SER A 245 25.77 -10.37 11.72
C SER A 245 24.66 -11.32 12.20
N SER A 246 24.72 -11.79 13.44
CA SER A 246 23.68 -12.65 14.03
C SER A 246 22.29 -12.03 13.96
N ILE A 247 22.14 -10.72 14.16
CA ILE A 247 20.84 -10.03 14.02
C ILE A 247 20.26 -10.22 12.61
N LEU A 248 21.11 -10.12 11.58
CA LEU A 248 20.72 -10.28 10.19
C LEU A 248 20.49 -11.75 9.82
N THR A 249 21.30 -12.65 10.35
CA THR A 249 21.15 -14.10 10.14
C THR A 249 19.88 -14.63 10.79
N ASP A 250 19.58 -14.20 12.02
CA ASP A 250 18.35 -14.57 12.74
C ASP A 250 17.12 -14.04 12.01
N PHE A 251 17.18 -12.81 11.51
CA PHE A 251 16.12 -12.23 10.67
C PHE A 251 15.91 -13.07 9.40
N ALA A 252 16.98 -13.38 8.66
CA ALA A 252 16.90 -14.20 7.45
C ALA A 252 16.33 -15.60 7.74
N GLN A 253 16.86 -16.28 8.76
CA GLN A 253 16.43 -17.62 9.14
C GLN A 253 14.94 -17.67 9.51
N LYS A 254 14.44 -16.62 10.17
CA LYS A 254 13.05 -16.55 10.60
C LYS A 254 12.07 -16.30 9.44
N TYR A 255 12.42 -15.46 8.46
CA TYR A 255 11.43 -14.98 7.47
C TYR A 255 11.68 -15.41 6.02
N SER A 256 12.89 -15.88 5.64
CA SER A 256 13.20 -16.22 4.25
C SER A 256 12.34 -17.35 3.68
N LYS A 257 11.73 -18.19 4.53
CA LYS A 257 10.83 -19.26 4.09
C LYS A 257 9.58 -18.72 3.39
N ASP A 258 8.98 -17.67 3.95
CA ASP A 258 7.68 -17.16 3.51
C ASP A 258 7.81 -15.86 2.67
N TYR A 259 8.94 -15.15 2.84
CA TYR A 259 9.21 -13.81 2.29
C TYR A 259 10.63 -13.68 1.71
N SER A 260 11.11 -14.71 1.00
CA SER A 260 12.47 -14.77 0.43
C SER A 260 12.89 -13.47 -0.28
N ASP A 261 12.05 -12.98 -1.19
CA ASP A 261 12.40 -11.86 -2.06
C ASP A 261 12.39 -10.54 -1.29
N GLU A 262 11.41 -10.35 -0.41
CA GLU A 262 11.32 -9.17 0.46
C GLU A 262 12.49 -9.14 1.45
N VAL A 263 12.83 -10.28 2.06
CA VAL A 263 13.97 -10.41 2.99
C VAL A 263 15.28 -10.10 2.28
N ASN A 264 15.52 -10.67 1.10
CA ASN A 264 16.74 -10.40 0.34
C ASN A 264 16.88 -8.92 -0.02
N LYS A 265 15.80 -8.28 -0.48
CA LYS A 265 15.80 -6.83 -0.78
C LYS A 265 16.12 -6.00 0.46
N VAL A 266 15.50 -6.31 1.61
CA VAL A 266 15.74 -5.60 2.87
C VAL A 266 17.17 -5.80 3.34
N LEU A 267 17.68 -7.03 3.34
CA LEU A 267 19.04 -7.35 3.82
C LEU A 267 20.12 -6.68 2.99
N ILE A 268 19.98 -6.61 1.67
CA ILE A 268 20.91 -5.88 0.80
C ILE A 268 20.99 -4.42 1.23
N ARG A 269 19.83 -3.74 1.37
CA ARG A 269 19.80 -2.32 1.75
C ARG A 269 20.30 -2.05 3.16
N VAL A 270 19.96 -2.93 4.11
CA VAL A 270 20.49 -2.86 5.49
C VAL A 270 22.00 -3.04 5.47
N GLY A 271 22.52 -3.98 4.67
CA GLY A 271 23.94 -4.22 4.48
C GLY A 271 24.67 -2.98 3.96
N ASP A 272 24.16 -2.36 2.89
CA ASP A 272 24.73 -1.15 2.30
C ASP A 272 24.79 0.00 3.32
N GLU A 273 23.67 0.27 4.00
CA GLU A 273 23.58 1.37 4.98
C GLU A 273 24.45 1.12 6.23
N CYS A 274 24.58 -0.14 6.66
CA CYS A 274 25.49 -0.51 7.75
C CYS A 274 26.95 -0.39 7.32
N ALA A 275 27.28 -0.80 6.09
CA ALA A 275 28.64 -0.74 5.55
C ALA A 275 29.13 0.70 5.42
N GLU A 276 28.28 1.60 4.91
CA GLU A 276 28.58 3.04 4.82
C GLU A 276 28.86 3.65 6.20
N ARG A 277 27.94 3.46 7.16
CA ARG A 277 28.12 3.96 8.54
C ARG A 277 29.32 3.36 9.24
N PHE A 278 29.64 2.10 8.96
CA PHE A 278 30.81 1.44 9.52
C PHE A 278 32.11 2.01 8.93
N ALA A 279 32.16 2.25 7.62
CA ALA A 279 33.30 2.85 6.96
C ALA A 279 33.61 4.25 7.50
N GLU A 280 32.59 5.09 7.70
CA GLU A 280 32.73 6.41 8.33
C GLU A 280 33.33 6.33 9.73
N ARG A 281 32.90 5.35 10.53
CA ARG A 281 33.44 5.14 11.88
C ARG A 281 34.87 4.63 11.87
N CYS A 282 35.20 3.70 10.99
CA CYS A 282 36.57 3.22 10.80
C CYS A 282 37.49 4.39 10.45
N LYS A 283 37.07 5.25 9.52
CA LYS A 283 37.80 6.47 9.15
C LYS A 283 38.03 7.38 10.35
N ALA A 284 37.00 7.65 11.15
CA ALA A 284 37.13 8.49 12.35
C ALA A 284 38.09 7.90 13.40
N VAL A 285 38.10 6.57 13.57
CA VAL A 285 39.05 5.88 14.44
C VAL A 285 40.49 6.03 13.92
N LEU A 286 40.71 5.83 12.62
CA LEU A 286 42.02 5.96 12.00
C LEU A 286 42.58 7.40 12.10
N GLU A 287 41.77 8.41 11.80
CA GLU A 287 42.17 9.83 11.90
C GLU A 287 42.56 10.22 13.33
N LYS A 288 41.84 9.68 14.34
CA LYS A 288 42.16 9.88 15.75
C LYS A 288 43.49 9.23 16.13
N GLU A 289 43.77 8.03 15.65
CA GLU A 289 45.03 7.32 15.90
C GLU A 289 46.23 7.99 15.21
N GLU A 290 46.05 8.49 13.99
CA GLU A 290 47.08 9.28 13.31
C GLU A 290 47.40 10.56 14.09
N SER A 291 46.37 11.26 14.56
CA SER A 291 46.53 12.49 15.35
C SER A 291 47.32 12.21 16.64
N LEU A 292 46.97 11.16 17.38
CA LEU A 292 47.69 10.74 18.59
C LEU A 292 49.15 10.36 18.31
N SER A 293 49.41 9.70 17.19
CA SER A 293 50.76 9.33 16.77
C SER A 293 51.62 10.56 16.43
N ARG A 294 51.03 11.58 15.80
CA ARG A 294 51.71 12.87 15.52
C ARG A 294 52.05 13.63 16.81
N PHE A 295 51.13 13.68 17.78
CA PHE A 295 51.38 14.32 19.07
C PHE A 295 52.49 13.62 19.86
N THR A 296 52.48 12.29 19.91
CA THR A 296 53.53 11.53 20.63
C THR A 296 54.92 11.70 20.02
N HIS A 297 55.03 11.79 18.68
CA HIS A 297 56.29 12.09 18.00
C HIS A 297 56.79 13.52 18.28
N GLN A 298 55.89 14.52 18.33
CA GLN A 298 56.28 15.90 18.66
C GLN A 298 56.74 16.05 20.13
N THR A 299 56.15 15.32 21.07
CA THR A 299 56.56 15.36 22.48
C THR A 299 57.86 14.61 22.78
N LYS A 300 58.25 13.61 21.96
CA LYS A 300 59.53 12.89 22.12
C LYS A 300 60.73 13.60 21.46
N GLY A 301 60.48 14.66 20.70
CA GLY A 301 61.51 15.48 20.05
C GLY A 301 61.94 16.74 20.82
N ARG A 302 61.51 16.87 22.08
CA ARG A 302 61.95 17.90 23.04
C ARG A 302 62.60 17.22 24.23
#